data_AF-A0A7Y5JL84-F1
#
_entry.id   AF-A0A7Y5JL84-F1
#
_cell.length_a   1.000
_cell.length_b   1.000
_cell.length_c   1.000
_cell.angle_alpha   90.00
_cell.angle_beta   90.00
_cell.angle_gamma   90.00
#
_symmetry.space_group_name_H-M   'P 1'
#
loop_
_entity.id
_entity.type
_entity.pdbx_description
1 polymer ?
#
loop_
_entity_poly.entity_id
_entity_poly.type
_entity_poly.pdbx_seq_one_letter_code
_entity_poly.pdbx_strand_id
1 'polypeptide(L)'
;MNRLRLATLMLAAGTLWLGMAAVSSAEEAPDAPAEGNPEAAATARVDAEIARVWQRDLVTPAGPSSDEEFLRRVYLDVTGAPPAPEETLAFLTDTQDGKRERLIDTLVADPRFGRHLADLWVPLLLGRAQKQKYGADHILAVWMAREINAGRGFDALVYDMISARGKLSENQAVAYWVGKEEQRTPDFAGLVSKHFTGVQIQCAQCHKHPYEEMTMADFAGVAGFFNGLRIRRDGNQEPQDPETADERVKAARRPSEAELAKLPEKRRAELEERIKYSSPRYLYGEAVKLEDTTLLRATYAKWVIAPENRQTRRYLANRFWSFIFGQGLQNPVDDFNSFNHPTHPELLEYLADELLASRFDLRRFYRVILKSRTYQLSSSGGSRKDAKAPVRARTPKRPRPGITPPTRSGS
;
A
#
# COMPACT_ATOMS: atom_id res chain seq x y z
N MET A 1 -97.06 -16.36 4.74
CA MET A 1 -96.96 -16.05 3.29
C MET A 1 -95.52 -16.25 2.82
N ASN A 2 -95.32 -16.74 1.59
CA ASN A 2 -94.12 -16.64 0.73
C ASN A 2 -92.66 -16.78 1.28
N ARG A 3 -91.96 -17.80 0.73
CA ARG A 3 -90.61 -17.77 0.10
C ARG A 3 -89.31 -17.98 0.93
N LEU A 4 -88.87 -19.24 0.90
CA LEU A 4 -87.52 -19.77 0.59
C LEU A 4 -86.33 -18.81 0.41
N ARG A 5 -85.20 -19.14 1.06
CA ARG A 5 -83.89 -19.63 0.51
C ARG A 5 -82.93 -19.91 1.71
N LEU A 6 -82.13 -20.99 1.78
CA LEU A 6 -80.87 -21.31 1.04
C LEU A 6 -79.82 -20.18 1.15
N ALA A 7 -78.57 -20.37 1.59
CA ALA A 7 -77.82 -21.52 2.16
C ALA A 7 -76.64 -20.93 3.03
N THR A 8 -75.61 -21.60 3.57
CA THR A 8 -74.95 -22.92 3.39
C THR A 8 -74.17 -23.27 4.69
N LEU A 9 -73.65 -24.50 4.85
CA LEU A 9 -72.62 -24.83 5.86
C LEU A 9 -71.19 -24.42 5.42
N MET A 10 -70.30 -24.21 6.40
CA MET A 10 -68.86 -24.47 6.25
C MET A 10 -68.41 -25.44 7.35
N LEU A 11 -67.62 -26.45 6.98
CA LEU A 11 -66.96 -27.35 7.93
C LEU A 11 -65.62 -26.75 8.36
N ALA A 12 -65.30 -26.84 9.66
CA ALA A 12 -63.93 -26.70 10.13
C ALA A 12 -63.24 -28.07 10.06
N ALA A 13 -62.22 -28.19 9.21
CA ALA A 13 -61.38 -29.40 9.11
C ALA A 13 -59.96 -29.06 9.60
N GLY A 14 -59.63 -29.48 10.82
CA GLY A 14 -58.29 -29.31 11.38
C GLY A 14 -57.33 -30.37 10.83
N THR A 15 -56.23 -29.95 10.22
CA THR A 15 -55.15 -30.83 9.74
C THR A 15 -53.92 -30.70 10.64
N LEU A 16 -53.47 -31.83 11.19
CA LEU A 16 -52.18 -31.89 11.91
C LEU A 16 -51.03 -31.71 10.91
N TRP A 17 -50.11 -30.80 11.21
CA TRP A 17 -48.80 -30.75 10.56
C TRP A 17 -47.79 -31.52 11.41
N LEU A 18 -47.26 -32.63 10.88
CA LEU A 18 -46.11 -33.32 11.48
C LEU A 18 -44.84 -32.55 11.10
N GLY A 19 -44.19 -31.94 12.09
CA GLY A 19 -42.93 -31.24 11.88
C GLY A 19 -41.78 -32.20 11.64
N MET A 20 -41.28 -32.28 10.41
CA MET A 20 -39.94 -32.82 10.15
C MET A 20 -38.90 -31.84 10.68
N ALA A 21 -38.17 -32.24 11.73
CA ALA A 21 -37.04 -31.48 12.24
C ALA A 21 -35.87 -31.56 11.25
N ALA A 22 -35.60 -30.47 10.53
CA ALA A 22 -34.40 -30.34 9.72
C ALA A 22 -33.18 -30.22 10.64
N VAL A 23 -32.26 -31.20 10.58
CA VAL A 23 -30.97 -31.13 11.27
C VAL A 23 -30.09 -30.11 10.54
N SER A 24 -30.21 -28.85 10.95
CA SER A 24 -29.30 -27.78 10.55
C SER A 24 -28.00 -27.94 11.33
N SER A 25 -26.97 -28.51 10.72
CA SER A 25 -25.60 -28.39 11.22
C SER A 25 -25.20 -26.92 11.16
N ALA A 26 -25.31 -26.22 12.28
CA ALA A 26 -24.72 -24.90 12.43
C ALA A 26 -23.19 -25.05 12.33
N GLU A 27 -22.57 -24.44 11.33
CA GLU A 27 -21.12 -24.35 11.25
C GLU A 27 -20.66 -23.45 12.41
N GLU A 28 -19.91 -24.04 13.34
CA GLU A 28 -19.63 -23.44 14.64
C GLU A 28 -18.84 -22.14 14.48
N ALA A 29 -19.34 -21.05 15.07
CA ALA A 29 -18.67 -19.76 14.98
C ALA A 29 -17.32 -19.84 15.72
N PRO A 30 -16.21 -19.36 15.12
CA PRO A 30 -14.92 -19.43 15.78
C PRO A 30 -14.95 -18.67 17.11
N ASP A 31 -14.34 -19.27 18.14
CA ASP A 31 -14.29 -18.71 19.48
C ASP A 31 -13.87 -17.24 19.50
N ALA A 32 -14.51 -16.46 20.37
CA ALA A 32 -14.12 -15.08 20.58
C ALA A 32 -12.64 -15.01 20.99
N PRO A 33 -11.82 -14.15 20.37
CA PRO A 33 -10.37 -14.12 20.62
C PRO A 33 -10.10 -13.85 22.10
N ALA A 34 -9.34 -14.74 22.73
CA ALA A 34 -9.05 -14.71 24.15
C ALA A 34 -8.58 -13.31 24.62
N GLU A 35 -9.20 -12.81 25.69
CA GLU A 35 -8.95 -11.48 26.23
C GLU A 35 -7.46 -11.30 26.56
N GLY A 36 -6.78 -10.43 25.81
CA GLY A 36 -5.36 -10.12 26.03
C GLY A 36 -4.42 -10.35 24.83
N ASN A 37 -4.88 -10.84 23.67
CA ASN A 37 -4.04 -10.93 22.47
C ASN A 37 -4.45 -9.92 21.36
N PRO A 38 -3.76 -8.77 21.23
CA PRO A 38 -4.06 -7.76 20.20
C PRO A 38 -3.77 -8.19 18.76
N GLU A 39 -3.08 -9.29 18.51
CA GLU A 39 -2.88 -9.84 17.16
C GLU A 39 -4.03 -10.78 16.76
N ALA A 40 -4.49 -11.63 17.68
CA ALA A 40 -5.67 -12.48 17.46
C ALA A 40 -6.94 -11.62 17.29
N ALA A 41 -7.12 -10.60 18.12
CA ALA A 41 -8.22 -9.64 17.98
C ALA A 41 -8.19 -8.91 16.60
N ALA A 42 -7.00 -8.56 16.12
CA ALA A 42 -6.83 -7.92 14.82
C ALA A 42 -7.11 -8.86 13.64
N THR A 43 -6.65 -10.11 13.73
CA THR A 43 -6.91 -11.18 12.76
C THR A 43 -8.42 -11.45 12.66
N ALA A 44 -9.09 -11.64 13.80
CA ALA A 44 -10.53 -11.81 13.88
C ALA A 44 -11.30 -10.58 13.32
N ARG A 45 -10.78 -9.36 13.52
CA ARG A 45 -11.39 -8.16 12.94
C ARG A 45 -11.27 -8.12 11.43
N VAL A 46 -10.14 -8.52 10.84
CA VAL A 46 -10.01 -8.65 9.37
C VAL A 46 -11.09 -9.59 8.83
N ASP A 47 -11.23 -10.78 9.40
CA ASP A 47 -12.24 -11.76 8.95
C ASP A 47 -13.68 -11.26 9.12
N ALA A 48 -13.99 -10.55 10.21
CA ALA A 48 -15.32 -9.98 10.43
C ALA A 48 -15.69 -8.88 9.41
N GLU A 49 -14.72 -8.04 9.02
CA GLU A 49 -14.93 -7.00 7.98
C GLU A 49 -15.12 -7.61 6.59
N ILE A 50 -14.34 -8.65 6.27
CA ILE A 50 -14.48 -9.42 5.02
C ILE A 50 -15.87 -10.07 4.96
N ALA A 51 -16.26 -10.78 6.03
CA ALA A 51 -17.49 -11.55 6.10
C ALA A 51 -18.77 -10.69 6.10
N ARG A 52 -18.77 -9.52 6.77
CA ARG A 52 -19.92 -8.59 6.74
C ARG A 52 -20.32 -8.24 5.32
N VAL A 53 -19.34 -8.06 4.44
CA VAL A 53 -19.61 -7.65 3.06
C VAL A 53 -19.75 -8.85 2.10
N TRP A 54 -19.27 -10.05 2.45
CA TRP A 54 -19.78 -11.28 1.83
C TRP A 54 -21.29 -11.45 2.05
N GLN A 55 -21.78 -11.18 3.26
CA GLN A 55 -23.22 -11.19 3.57
C GLN A 55 -23.97 -10.10 2.77
N ARG A 56 -23.43 -8.87 2.72
CA ARG A 56 -24.02 -7.76 1.93
C ARG A 56 -24.11 -8.06 0.43
N ASP A 57 -23.04 -8.62 -0.14
CA ASP A 57 -22.91 -8.86 -1.58
C ASP A 57 -23.40 -10.26 -2.01
N LEU A 58 -23.97 -11.05 -1.08
CA LEU A 58 -24.42 -12.44 -1.27
C LEU A 58 -23.35 -13.38 -1.86
N VAL A 59 -22.09 -13.20 -1.44
CA VAL A 59 -20.94 -13.98 -1.91
C VAL A 59 -20.69 -15.19 -1.02
N THR A 60 -20.83 -16.39 -1.58
CA THR A 60 -20.31 -17.62 -0.93
C THR A 60 -18.79 -17.66 -1.06
N PRO A 61 -18.01 -17.68 0.04
CA PRO A 61 -16.56 -17.83 -0.02
C PRO A 61 -16.15 -19.24 -0.46
N ALA A 62 -14.91 -19.39 -0.93
CA ALA A 62 -14.28 -20.71 -1.06
C ALA A 62 -14.11 -21.40 0.30
N GLY A 63 -13.97 -22.72 0.30
CA GLY A 63 -13.50 -23.47 1.46
C GLY A 63 -12.03 -23.17 1.80
N PRO A 64 -11.51 -23.71 2.93
CA PRO A 64 -10.09 -23.57 3.28
C PRO A 64 -9.17 -24.17 2.20
N SER A 65 -7.98 -23.60 2.07
CA SER A 65 -6.91 -24.14 1.22
C SER A 65 -6.31 -25.42 1.82
N SER A 66 -5.87 -26.34 0.95
CA SER A 66 -5.06 -27.48 1.38
C SER A 66 -3.69 -27.01 1.86
N ASP A 67 -2.97 -27.86 2.60
CA ASP A 67 -1.64 -27.52 3.13
C ASP A 67 -0.61 -27.26 2.02
N GLU A 68 -0.68 -27.96 0.89
CA GLU A 68 0.21 -27.72 -0.26
C GLU A 68 -0.11 -26.39 -0.98
N GLU A 69 -1.39 -26.02 -1.03
CA GLU A 69 -1.81 -24.71 -1.56
C GLU A 69 -1.36 -23.58 -0.64
N PHE A 70 -1.65 -23.69 0.66
CA PHE A 70 -1.24 -22.73 1.69
C PHE A 70 0.27 -22.55 1.71
N LEU A 71 1.03 -23.65 1.85
CA LEU A 71 2.49 -23.67 1.89
C LEU A 71 3.09 -22.97 0.67
N ARG A 72 2.67 -23.35 -0.54
CA ARG A 72 3.18 -22.73 -1.76
C ARG A 72 2.88 -21.23 -1.81
N ARG A 73 1.70 -20.82 -1.34
CA ARG A 73 1.23 -19.43 -1.41
C ARG A 73 1.96 -18.55 -0.40
N VAL A 74 2.04 -18.95 0.87
CA VAL A 74 2.71 -18.17 1.93
C VAL A 74 4.21 -17.98 1.66
N TYR A 75 4.90 -19.00 1.15
CA TYR A 75 6.29 -18.84 0.72
C TYR A 75 6.43 -17.81 -0.42
N LEU A 76 5.57 -17.85 -1.44
CA LEU A 76 5.60 -16.90 -2.55
C LEU A 76 5.17 -15.47 -2.18
N ASP A 77 4.30 -15.30 -1.19
CA ASP A 77 3.82 -13.99 -0.73
C ASP A 77 4.76 -13.34 0.31
N VAL A 78 5.51 -14.14 1.09
CA VAL A 78 6.39 -13.65 2.16
C VAL A 78 7.86 -13.64 1.74
N THR A 79 8.35 -14.67 1.03
CA THR A 79 9.77 -14.81 0.65
C THR A 79 10.06 -14.54 -0.83
N GLY A 80 9.02 -14.45 -1.67
CA GLY A 80 9.14 -14.31 -3.13
C GLY A 80 9.56 -15.59 -3.87
N ALA A 81 9.93 -16.65 -3.15
CA ALA A 81 10.37 -17.93 -3.68
C ALA A 81 9.39 -19.06 -3.32
N PRO A 82 9.36 -20.20 -4.03
CA PRO A 82 8.76 -21.43 -3.51
C PRO A 82 9.60 -21.99 -2.33
N PRO A 83 9.02 -22.85 -1.48
CA PRO A 83 9.78 -23.58 -0.47
C PRO A 83 10.81 -24.54 -1.09
N ALA A 84 11.87 -24.81 -0.35
CA ALA A 84 12.79 -25.91 -0.62
C ALA A 84 12.12 -27.29 -0.42
N PRO A 85 12.67 -28.38 -0.97
CA PRO A 85 12.15 -29.74 -0.74
C PRO A 85 12.09 -30.12 0.74
N GLU A 86 13.06 -29.69 1.53
CA GLU A 86 13.19 -30.00 2.96
C GLU A 86 12.18 -29.20 3.79
N GLU A 87 12.04 -27.89 3.50
CA GLU A 87 10.99 -27.01 4.05
C GLU A 87 9.58 -27.58 3.74
N THR A 88 9.40 -28.11 2.53
CA THR A 88 8.15 -28.73 2.08
C THR A 88 7.84 -30.01 2.84
N LEU A 89 8.81 -30.92 2.94
CA LEU A 89 8.62 -32.19 3.63
C LEU A 89 8.30 -31.96 5.11
N ALA A 90 9.05 -31.09 5.79
CA ALA A 90 8.85 -30.79 7.21
C ALA A 90 7.44 -30.26 7.51
N PHE A 91 6.90 -29.34 6.69
CA PHE A 91 5.56 -28.79 6.92
C PHE A 91 4.43 -29.78 6.60
N LEU A 92 4.61 -30.63 5.59
CA LEU A 92 3.61 -31.64 5.20
C LEU A 92 3.61 -32.86 6.12
N THR A 93 4.71 -33.15 6.83
CA THR A 93 4.76 -34.20 7.87
C THR A 93 4.45 -33.69 9.28
N ASP A 94 4.45 -32.37 9.54
CA ASP A 94 4.00 -31.83 10.83
C ASP A 94 2.49 -32.05 11.00
N THR A 95 2.14 -32.67 12.13
CA THR A 95 0.76 -32.99 12.54
C THR A 95 0.33 -32.22 13.78
N GLN A 96 1.18 -31.37 14.35
CA GLN A 96 0.86 -30.56 15.53
C GLN A 96 -0.04 -29.38 15.17
N ASP A 97 -1.09 -29.15 15.97
CA ASP A 97 -1.98 -27.99 15.87
C ASP A 97 -1.22 -26.65 15.79
N GLY A 98 -1.74 -25.68 15.04
CA GLY A 98 -1.10 -24.36 14.89
C GLY A 98 0.13 -24.33 13.97
N LYS A 99 0.35 -25.35 13.13
CA LYS A 99 1.54 -25.41 12.24
C LYS A 99 1.60 -24.30 11.19
N ARG A 100 0.44 -23.80 10.73
CA ARG A 100 0.34 -22.70 9.77
C ARG A 100 0.82 -21.40 10.40
N GLU A 101 0.42 -21.18 11.64
CA GLU A 101 0.74 -20.01 12.46
C GLU A 101 2.23 -20.01 12.82
N ARG A 102 2.79 -21.16 13.24
CA ARG A 102 4.25 -21.34 13.41
C ARG A 102 5.04 -21.07 12.13
N LEU A 103 4.56 -21.56 10.99
CA LEU A 103 5.21 -21.30 9.71
C LEU A 103 5.16 -19.81 9.33
N ILE A 104 4.02 -19.14 9.50
CA ILE A 104 3.89 -17.70 9.27
C ILE A 104 4.88 -16.92 10.14
N ASP A 105 4.93 -17.21 11.44
CA ASP A 105 5.82 -16.55 12.40
C ASP A 105 7.30 -16.78 12.06
N THR A 106 7.64 -17.96 11.54
CA THR A 106 8.98 -18.28 11.01
C THR A 106 9.29 -17.46 9.76
N LEU A 107 8.38 -17.40 8.79
CA LEU A 107 8.61 -16.77 7.49
C LEU A 107 8.68 -15.24 7.55
N VAL A 108 7.95 -14.57 8.45
CA VAL A 108 8.12 -13.12 8.64
C VAL A 108 9.41 -12.76 9.38
N ALA A 109 9.97 -13.69 10.16
CA ALA A 109 11.28 -13.52 10.81
C ALA A 109 12.46 -13.74 9.83
N ASP A 110 12.27 -14.57 8.81
CA ASP A 110 13.29 -14.94 7.82
C ASP A 110 13.85 -13.72 7.04
N PRO A 111 15.19 -13.62 6.82
CA PRO A 111 15.78 -12.54 6.03
C PRO A 111 15.26 -12.38 4.60
N ARG A 112 14.66 -13.43 4.01
CA ARG A 112 13.96 -13.40 2.72
C ARG A 112 12.76 -12.44 2.75
N PHE A 113 12.14 -12.18 3.90
CA PHE A 113 11.00 -11.26 4.05
C PHE A 113 11.34 -9.82 3.66
N GLY A 114 12.35 -9.22 4.31
CA GLY A 114 12.81 -7.87 3.98
C GLY A 114 13.32 -7.77 2.54
N ARG A 115 13.98 -8.82 2.03
CA ARG A 115 14.41 -8.89 0.62
C ARG A 115 13.20 -8.88 -0.33
N HIS A 116 12.19 -9.71 -0.12
CA HIS A 116 11.03 -9.76 -1.01
C HIS A 116 10.27 -8.43 -1.01
N LEU A 117 10.09 -7.81 0.16
CA LEU A 117 9.50 -6.48 0.27
C LEU A 117 10.30 -5.42 -0.47
N ALA A 118 11.63 -5.44 -0.39
CA ALA A 118 12.49 -4.54 -1.15
C ALA A 118 12.38 -4.78 -2.68
N ASP A 119 12.38 -6.04 -3.12
CA ASP A 119 12.23 -6.43 -4.52
C ASP A 119 10.84 -6.03 -5.09
N LEU A 120 9.81 -5.91 -4.25
CA LEU A 120 8.48 -5.37 -4.61
C LEU A 120 8.44 -3.84 -4.63
N TRP A 121 9.04 -3.16 -3.64
CA TRP A 121 8.95 -1.71 -3.47
C TRP A 121 9.89 -0.92 -4.39
N VAL A 122 11.15 -1.32 -4.53
CA VAL A 122 12.16 -0.53 -5.29
C VAL A 122 11.75 -0.30 -6.76
N PRO A 123 11.19 -1.28 -7.50
CA PRO A 123 10.71 -1.05 -8.86
C PRO A 123 9.48 -0.12 -8.96
N LEU A 124 8.76 0.10 -7.86
CA LEU A 124 7.69 1.12 -7.78
C LEU A 124 8.28 2.51 -7.48
N LEU A 125 9.31 2.59 -6.63
CA LEU A 125 9.91 3.85 -6.16
C LEU A 125 10.91 4.47 -7.15
N LEU A 126 11.56 3.66 -8.00
CA LEU A 126 12.54 4.09 -9.00
C LEU A 126 12.13 3.81 -10.46
N GLY A 127 11.09 3.00 -10.67
CA GLY A 127 10.71 2.50 -12.00
C GLY A 127 11.56 1.32 -12.49
N ARG A 128 11.07 0.65 -13.54
CA ARG A 128 11.60 -0.64 -14.06
C ARG A 128 12.70 -0.49 -15.13
N ALA A 129 13.53 0.54 -15.07
CA ALA A 129 14.66 0.68 -15.98
C ALA A 129 15.68 -0.45 -15.74
N GLN A 130 16.25 -1.05 -16.81
CA GLN A 130 17.08 -2.26 -16.68
C GLN A 130 18.34 -2.09 -15.81
N LYS A 131 18.85 -0.87 -15.67
CA LYS A 131 19.87 -0.47 -14.68
C LYS A 131 19.59 0.95 -14.24
N GLN A 132 19.45 1.19 -12.94
CA GLN A 132 19.44 2.55 -12.42
C GLN A 132 20.87 3.12 -12.39
N LYS A 133 21.00 4.45 -12.52
CA LYS A 133 22.30 5.11 -12.43
C LYS A 133 22.92 4.86 -11.05
N TYR A 134 24.24 4.64 -11.05
CA TYR A 134 25.03 4.36 -9.85
C TYR A 134 24.59 3.12 -9.03
N GLY A 135 23.76 2.23 -9.59
CA GLY A 135 23.22 1.07 -8.86
C GLY A 135 22.23 1.44 -7.76
N ALA A 136 21.54 2.59 -7.89
CA ALA A 136 20.62 3.09 -6.87
C ALA A 136 19.46 2.14 -6.56
N ASP A 137 19.04 1.31 -7.53
CA ASP A 137 18.13 0.18 -7.32
C ASP A 137 18.70 -0.85 -6.33
N HIS A 138 19.90 -1.35 -6.59
CA HIS A 138 20.53 -2.34 -5.73
C HIS A 138 20.82 -1.78 -4.33
N ILE A 139 21.32 -0.55 -4.23
CA ILE A 139 21.64 0.10 -2.95
C ILE A 139 20.37 0.33 -2.13
N LEU A 140 19.29 0.84 -2.75
CA LEU A 140 18.01 1.03 -2.06
C LEU A 140 17.40 -0.30 -1.62
N ALA A 141 17.52 -1.36 -2.43
CA ALA A 141 17.00 -2.68 -2.11
C ALA A 141 17.74 -3.33 -0.93
N VAL A 142 19.07 -3.28 -0.92
CA VAL A 142 19.90 -3.82 0.17
C VAL A 142 19.66 -3.04 1.48
N TRP A 143 19.54 -1.72 1.40
CA TRP A 143 19.18 -0.89 2.56
C TRP A 143 17.78 -1.24 3.08
N MET A 144 16.75 -1.18 2.23
CA MET A 144 15.37 -1.44 2.63
C MET A 144 15.18 -2.84 3.23
N ALA A 145 15.82 -3.86 2.63
CA ALA A 145 15.79 -5.22 3.15
C ALA A 145 16.44 -5.34 4.53
N ARG A 146 17.55 -4.63 4.78
CA ARG A 146 18.22 -4.61 6.09
C ARG A 146 17.35 -3.95 7.14
N GLU A 147 16.82 -2.74 6.87
CA GLU A 147 16.04 -1.97 7.84
C GLU A 147 14.73 -2.69 8.21
N ILE A 148 14.04 -3.32 7.24
CA ILE A 148 12.85 -4.14 7.49
C ILE A 148 13.20 -5.39 8.31
N ASN A 149 14.27 -6.10 7.97
CA ASN A 149 14.68 -7.30 8.72
C ASN A 149 15.15 -6.97 10.15
N ALA A 150 15.67 -5.76 10.38
CA ALA A 150 15.97 -5.21 11.71
C ALA A 150 14.72 -4.79 12.51
N GLY A 151 13.52 -4.88 11.92
CA GLY A 151 12.25 -4.57 12.60
C GLY A 151 11.96 -3.07 12.72
N ARG A 152 12.56 -2.22 11.88
CA ARG A 152 12.17 -0.79 11.83
C ARG A 152 10.80 -0.63 11.17
N GLY A 153 9.97 0.24 11.75
CA GLY A 153 8.70 0.66 11.18
C GLY A 153 8.87 1.25 9.78
N PHE A 154 7.94 0.94 8.87
CA PHE A 154 8.01 1.42 7.49
C PHE A 154 7.84 2.94 7.38
N ASP A 155 7.19 3.59 8.34
CA ASP A 155 7.18 5.04 8.52
C ASP A 155 8.60 5.63 8.65
N ALA A 156 9.46 4.99 9.45
CA ALA A 156 10.84 5.42 9.62
C ALA A 156 11.63 5.29 8.31
N LEU A 157 11.36 4.27 7.48
CA LEU A 157 11.95 4.14 6.15
C LEU A 157 11.42 5.20 5.18
N VAL A 158 10.12 5.52 5.21
CA VAL A 158 9.52 6.60 4.40
C VAL A 158 10.11 7.96 4.80
N TYR A 159 10.26 8.21 6.10
CA TYR A 159 10.91 9.41 6.62
C TYR A 159 12.36 9.51 6.15
N ASP A 160 13.17 8.45 6.31
CA ASP A 160 14.57 8.40 5.89
C ASP A 160 14.70 8.65 4.38
N MET A 161 13.88 8.00 3.54
CA MET A 161 13.91 8.17 2.09
C MET A 161 13.57 9.60 1.66
N ILE A 162 12.51 10.21 2.20
CA ILE A 162 12.11 11.57 1.79
C ILE A 162 13.12 12.60 2.32
N SER A 163 13.59 12.46 3.56
CA SER A 163 14.49 13.43 4.22
C SER A 163 15.99 13.25 3.91
N ALA A 164 16.39 12.14 3.26
CA ALA A 164 17.79 11.76 3.04
C ALA A 164 18.71 12.91 2.59
N ARG A 165 19.83 13.08 3.29
CA ARG A 165 20.94 14.00 2.98
C ARG A 165 22.29 13.27 3.09
N GLY A 166 23.37 13.95 2.69
CA GLY A 166 24.72 13.38 2.68
C GLY A 166 25.00 12.62 1.40
N LYS A 167 26.19 12.04 1.30
CA LYS A 167 26.60 11.24 0.14
C LYS A 167 25.91 9.88 0.15
N LEU A 168 25.69 9.30 -1.02
CA LEU A 168 25.19 7.92 -1.19
C LEU A 168 26.05 6.85 -0.46
N SER A 169 27.35 7.12 -0.29
CA SER A 169 28.30 6.29 0.47
C SER A 169 28.16 6.39 1.99
N GLU A 170 27.53 7.45 2.50
CA GLU A 170 27.35 7.75 3.93
C GLU A 170 25.91 7.44 4.37
N ASN A 171 24.94 7.65 3.48
CA ASN A 171 23.52 7.43 3.72
C ASN A 171 22.87 6.70 2.52
N GLN A 172 22.57 5.42 2.68
CA GLN A 172 22.02 4.61 1.57
C GLN A 172 20.59 4.99 1.17
N ALA A 173 19.81 5.67 2.02
CA ALA A 173 18.47 6.15 1.68
C ALA A 173 18.50 7.23 0.57
N VAL A 174 19.65 7.89 0.37
CA VAL A 174 19.93 8.81 -0.76
C VAL A 174 19.69 8.15 -2.12
N ALA A 175 19.79 6.83 -2.22
CA ALA A 175 19.49 6.08 -3.44
C ALA A 175 18.09 6.38 -4.01
N TYR A 176 17.10 6.68 -3.15
CA TYR A 176 15.76 7.11 -3.58
C TYR A 176 15.80 8.38 -4.46
N TRP A 177 16.72 9.31 -4.19
CA TRP A 177 16.90 10.55 -4.94
C TRP A 177 17.88 10.43 -6.11
N VAL A 178 18.93 9.62 -5.97
CA VAL A 178 19.94 9.40 -7.02
C VAL A 178 19.32 8.70 -8.24
N GLY A 179 18.40 7.75 -8.03
CA GLY A 179 17.59 7.17 -9.11
C GLY A 179 16.57 8.14 -9.75
N LYS A 180 16.58 9.43 -9.39
CA LYS A 180 15.71 10.50 -9.91
C LYS A 180 16.50 11.72 -10.39
N GLU A 181 17.78 11.60 -10.69
CA GLU A 181 18.67 12.73 -10.99
C GLU A 181 18.26 13.64 -12.18
N GLU A 182 17.38 13.18 -13.07
CA GLU A 182 16.86 13.92 -14.22
C GLU A 182 15.56 14.71 -13.93
N GLN A 183 14.93 14.45 -12.78
CA GLN A 183 13.66 15.04 -12.37
C GLN A 183 13.84 16.44 -11.76
N ARG A 184 12.77 17.26 -11.76
CA ARG A 184 12.76 18.61 -11.17
C ARG A 184 11.69 18.76 -10.07
N THR A 185 11.63 19.96 -9.48
CA THR A 185 10.66 20.38 -8.46
C THR A 185 9.22 19.84 -8.66
N PRO A 186 8.54 20.03 -9.81
CA PRO A 186 7.18 19.49 -10.02
C PRO A 186 7.14 17.96 -10.05
N ASP A 187 8.14 17.33 -10.67
CA ASP A 187 8.17 15.88 -10.87
C ASP A 187 8.43 15.16 -9.55
N PHE A 188 9.29 15.72 -8.69
CA PHE A 188 9.48 15.25 -7.32
C PHE A 188 8.18 15.29 -6.51
N ALA A 189 7.38 16.36 -6.64
CA ALA A 189 6.08 16.46 -6.00
C ALA A 189 5.13 15.34 -6.46
N GLY A 190 5.02 15.18 -7.78
CA GLY A 190 4.19 14.15 -8.42
C GLY A 190 4.58 12.73 -8.05
N LEU A 191 5.88 12.45 -7.96
CA LEU A 191 6.44 11.14 -7.58
C LEU A 191 6.29 10.86 -6.09
N VAL A 192 6.72 11.76 -5.20
CA VAL A 192 6.67 11.52 -3.74
C VAL A 192 5.23 11.39 -3.24
N SER A 193 4.29 12.20 -3.77
CA SER A 193 2.87 12.02 -3.47
C SER A 193 2.38 10.64 -3.90
N LYS A 194 2.59 10.27 -5.18
CA LYS A 194 2.16 8.97 -5.70
C LYS A 194 2.79 7.78 -4.94
N HIS A 195 4.07 7.86 -4.58
CA HIS A 195 4.80 6.78 -3.93
C HIS A 195 4.36 6.49 -2.49
N PHE A 196 3.94 7.52 -1.74
CA PHE A 196 3.71 7.41 -0.29
C PHE A 196 2.32 7.81 0.19
N THR A 197 1.56 8.64 -0.54
CA THR A 197 0.16 8.99 -0.21
C THR A 197 -0.85 8.29 -1.13
N GLY A 198 -0.41 7.75 -2.27
CA GLY A 198 -1.27 7.16 -3.29
C GLY A 198 -2.07 8.16 -4.13
N VAL A 199 -1.89 9.47 -3.90
CA VAL A 199 -2.65 10.54 -4.58
C VAL A 199 -1.84 11.09 -5.76
N GLN A 200 -2.42 11.05 -6.96
CA GLN A 200 -1.77 11.42 -8.22
C GLN A 200 -1.95 12.91 -8.54
N ILE A 201 -1.18 13.77 -7.87
CA ILE A 201 -1.31 15.23 -8.00
C ILE A 201 -0.92 15.80 -9.39
N GLN A 202 -0.36 15.00 -10.30
CA GLN A 202 0.33 15.53 -11.49
C GLN A 202 -0.59 16.28 -12.46
N CYS A 203 -1.86 15.88 -12.60
CA CYS A 203 -2.82 16.62 -13.44
C CYS A 203 -3.08 18.04 -12.92
N ALA A 204 -2.92 18.28 -11.61
CA ALA A 204 -3.04 19.61 -11.02
C ALA A 204 -1.85 20.54 -11.35
N GLN A 205 -0.80 20.07 -12.02
CA GLN A 205 0.37 20.89 -12.40
C GLN A 205 0.04 21.98 -13.43
N CYS A 206 -0.95 21.72 -14.30
CA CYS A 206 -1.26 22.53 -15.48
C CYS A 206 -2.74 22.98 -15.58
N HIS A 207 -3.66 22.36 -14.84
CA HIS A 207 -5.08 22.71 -14.78
C HIS A 207 -5.67 22.35 -13.40
N LYS A 208 -6.96 22.62 -13.13
CA LYS A 208 -7.64 22.00 -11.96
C LYS A 208 -7.72 20.49 -12.19
N HIS A 209 -7.49 19.68 -11.16
CA HIS A 209 -7.60 18.22 -11.28
C HIS A 209 -9.00 17.80 -11.78
N PRO A 210 -9.12 16.84 -12.73
CA PRO A 210 -10.40 16.51 -13.35
C PRO A 210 -11.35 15.72 -12.40
N TYR A 211 -10.78 15.06 -11.39
CA TYR A 211 -11.50 14.19 -10.45
C TYR A 211 -11.27 14.58 -8.98
N GLU A 212 -10.77 15.78 -8.69
CA GLU A 212 -10.53 16.28 -7.32
C GLU A 212 -10.77 17.79 -7.25
N GLU A 213 -10.96 18.30 -6.03
CA GLU A 213 -11.03 19.75 -5.80
C GLU A 213 -9.67 20.47 -5.96
N MET A 214 -8.60 19.68 -6.03
CA MET A 214 -7.19 20.10 -6.07
C MET A 214 -6.87 21.08 -7.21
N THR A 215 -6.27 22.22 -6.84
CA THR A 215 -5.92 23.30 -7.76
C THR A 215 -4.43 23.33 -8.10
N MET A 216 -4.06 24.15 -9.08
CA MET A 216 -2.66 24.44 -9.41
C MET A 216 -1.90 25.11 -8.25
N ALA A 217 -2.60 25.78 -7.32
CA ALA A 217 -1.98 26.34 -6.12
C ALA A 217 -1.64 25.25 -5.09
N ASP A 218 -2.48 24.21 -4.97
CA ASP A 218 -2.21 23.08 -4.07
C ASP A 218 -1.08 22.19 -4.60
N PHE A 219 -1.03 21.96 -5.92
CA PHE A 219 0.13 21.33 -6.56
C PHE A 219 1.42 22.12 -6.31
N ALA A 220 1.39 23.45 -6.55
CA ALA A 220 2.54 24.31 -6.32
C ALA A 220 2.97 24.33 -4.85
N GLY A 221 2.00 24.19 -3.94
CA GLY A 221 2.20 24.02 -2.51
C GLY A 221 2.96 22.74 -2.14
N VAL A 222 2.54 21.58 -2.66
CA VAL A 222 3.25 20.32 -2.41
C VAL A 222 4.63 20.33 -3.08
N ALA A 223 4.75 20.93 -4.27
CA ALA A 223 6.03 21.12 -4.95
C ALA A 223 6.99 22.06 -4.20
N GLY A 224 6.48 22.95 -3.34
CA GLY A 224 7.29 23.83 -2.51
C GLY A 224 8.26 23.09 -1.58
N PHE A 225 7.93 21.87 -1.12
CA PHE A 225 8.82 21.07 -0.29
C PHE A 225 10.04 20.48 -1.03
N PHE A 226 10.09 20.61 -2.36
CA PHE A 226 11.20 20.18 -3.21
C PHE A 226 11.83 21.36 -3.97
N ASN A 227 11.45 22.60 -3.63
CA ASN A 227 11.87 23.80 -4.34
C ASN A 227 13.39 23.98 -4.32
N GLY A 228 14.01 23.92 -5.50
CA GLY A 228 15.45 24.10 -5.66
C GLY A 228 16.28 22.85 -5.33
N LEU A 229 15.65 21.71 -5.02
CA LEU A 229 16.34 20.43 -4.84
C LEU A 229 17.10 20.05 -6.12
N ARG A 230 18.38 19.69 -5.97
CA ARG A 230 19.24 19.23 -7.06
C ARG A 230 20.02 17.99 -6.64
N ILE A 231 20.32 17.10 -7.58
CA ILE A 231 21.20 15.94 -7.33
C ILE A 231 22.59 16.27 -7.88
N ARG A 232 23.59 16.39 -7.01
CA ARG A 232 24.98 16.67 -7.39
C ARG A 232 25.63 15.40 -7.98
N ARG A 233 26.55 15.59 -8.93
CA ARG A 233 27.10 14.51 -9.78
C ARG A 233 28.63 14.52 -9.89
N ASP A 234 29.31 15.32 -9.07
CA ASP A 234 30.76 15.57 -9.07
C ASP A 234 31.56 14.47 -8.36
N GLY A 235 31.27 13.21 -8.69
CA GLY A 235 31.82 12.03 -8.01
C GLY A 235 31.08 11.64 -6.73
N ASN A 236 30.52 12.61 -6.00
CA ASN A 236 29.72 12.40 -4.79
C ASN A 236 28.23 12.58 -5.08
N GLN A 237 27.48 11.48 -5.26
CA GLN A 237 26.03 11.54 -5.51
C GLN A 237 25.30 11.93 -4.21
N GLU A 238 24.69 13.12 -4.21
CA GLU A 238 24.11 13.76 -3.02
C GLU A 238 22.91 14.65 -3.41
N PRO A 239 21.78 14.59 -2.67
CA PRO A 239 20.67 15.51 -2.82
C PRO A 239 21.01 16.81 -2.09
N GLN A 240 21.27 17.86 -2.86
CA GLN A 240 21.43 19.22 -2.36
C GLN A 240 20.05 19.87 -2.21
N ASP A 241 19.59 19.97 -0.97
CA ASP A 241 18.63 21.00 -0.57
C ASP A 241 19.23 22.39 -0.85
N PRO A 242 18.40 23.43 -1.12
CA PRO A 242 18.92 24.79 -1.25
C PRO A 242 19.53 25.26 0.07
N GLU A 243 20.85 25.44 0.09
CA GLU A 243 21.57 25.99 1.24
C GLU A 243 21.00 27.37 1.62
N THR A 244 20.80 27.58 2.92
CA THR A 244 20.46 28.89 3.51
C THR A 244 21.54 29.96 3.29
N ALA A 245 22.70 29.57 2.75
CA ALA A 245 23.80 30.44 2.34
C ALA A 245 23.62 31.10 0.96
N ASP A 246 22.79 30.58 0.02
CA ASP A 246 22.41 31.39 -1.15
C ASP A 246 21.39 32.43 -0.67
N GLU A 247 21.84 33.66 -0.42
CA GLU A 247 20.98 34.74 0.09
C GLU A 247 19.77 35.03 -0.81
N ARG A 248 19.81 34.54 -2.05
CA ARG A 248 18.71 34.53 -3.03
C ARG A 248 17.59 33.54 -2.68
N VAL A 249 17.68 32.86 -1.54
CA VAL A 249 16.63 32.05 -0.90
C VAL A 249 15.98 32.81 0.27
N LYS A 250 16.70 33.75 0.91
CA LYS A 250 16.13 34.65 1.94
C LYS A 250 15.10 35.56 1.28
N ALA A 251 13.82 35.29 1.54
CA ALA A 251 12.70 36.00 0.92
C ALA A 251 12.50 37.42 1.51
N ALA A 252 13.39 38.36 1.16
CA ALA A 252 13.21 39.78 1.44
C ALA A 252 12.57 40.55 0.27
N ARG A 253 12.78 40.10 -0.99
CA ARG A 253 12.19 40.73 -2.19
C ARG A 253 12.06 39.73 -3.33
N ARG A 254 10.83 39.51 -3.80
CA ARG A 254 10.59 38.94 -5.15
C ARG A 254 11.14 39.96 -6.16
N PRO A 255 12.08 39.59 -7.05
CA PRO A 255 12.60 40.51 -8.05
C PRO A 255 11.48 40.98 -8.98
N SER A 256 11.55 42.23 -9.42
CA SER A 256 10.58 42.80 -10.35
C SER A 256 10.72 42.17 -11.74
N GLU A 257 9.69 42.32 -12.58
CA GLU A 257 9.73 41.85 -13.97
C GLU A 257 10.88 42.51 -14.75
N ALA A 258 11.20 43.78 -14.46
CA ALA A 258 12.34 44.50 -15.02
C ALA A 258 13.71 44.05 -14.48
N GLU A 259 13.76 43.30 -13.38
CA GLU A 259 14.97 42.63 -12.88
C GLU A 259 15.09 41.22 -13.48
N LEU A 260 13.99 40.46 -13.55
CA LEU A 260 13.92 39.16 -14.22
C LEU A 260 14.26 39.25 -15.71
N ALA A 261 13.75 40.25 -16.42
CA ALA A 261 14.02 40.47 -17.84
C ALA A 261 15.51 40.73 -18.17
N LYS A 262 16.29 41.21 -17.20
CA LYS A 262 17.74 41.46 -17.35
C LYS A 262 18.60 40.20 -17.11
N LEU A 263 18.02 39.13 -16.58
CA LEU A 263 18.74 37.88 -16.35
C LEU A 263 18.88 37.07 -17.65
N PRO A 264 20.02 36.36 -17.85
CA PRO A 264 20.13 35.34 -18.89
C PRO A 264 18.99 34.34 -18.79
N GLU A 265 18.44 33.91 -19.94
CA GLU A 265 17.22 33.10 -20.03
C GLU A 265 17.19 31.91 -19.04
N LYS A 266 18.25 31.09 -19.02
CA LYS A 266 18.37 29.97 -18.09
C LYS A 266 18.22 30.40 -16.63
N ARG A 267 18.82 31.53 -16.23
CA ARG A 267 18.78 32.02 -14.84
C ARG A 267 17.45 32.70 -14.50
N ARG A 268 16.79 33.33 -15.48
CA ARG A 268 15.40 33.79 -15.34
C ARG A 268 14.47 32.61 -15.09
N ALA A 269 14.50 31.58 -15.95
CA ALA A 269 13.65 30.40 -15.83
C ALA A 269 13.89 29.62 -14.52
N GLU A 270 15.14 29.44 -14.09
CA GLU A 270 15.46 28.88 -12.76
C GLU A 270 14.79 29.67 -11.63
N LEU A 271 14.80 31.00 -11.70
CA LEU A 271 14.28 31.86 -10.64
C LEU A 271 12.74 31.94 -10.66
N GLU A 272 12.14 31.92 -11.84
CA GLU A 272 10.68 31.82 -12.03
C GLU A 272 10.13 30.49 -11.50
N GLU A 273 10.81 29.36 -11.75
CA GLU A 273 10.46 28.05 -11.15
C GLU A 273 10.51 28.12 -9.61
N ARG A 274 11.59 28.70 -9.05
CA ARG A 274 11.74 28.87 -7.59
C ARG A 274 10.71 29.82 -6.97
N ILE A 275 10.28 30.86 -7.69
CA ILE A 275 9.22 31.78 -7.25
C ILE A 275 7.85 31.07 -7.28
N LYS A 276 7.56 30.29 -8.33
CA LYS A 276 6.29 29.53 -8.47
C LYS A 276 6.05 28.58 -7.29
N TYR A 277 7.12 27.97 -6.77
CA TYR A 277 7.06 27.00 -5.66
C TYR A 277 7.56 27.57 -4.32
N SER A 278 7.54 28.88 -4.13
CA SER A 278 8.09 29.54 -2.91
C SER A 278 7.26 29.36 -1.62
N SER A 279 6.03 28.86 -1.73
CA SER A 279 5.05 28.82 -0.64
C SER A 279 4.57 27.38 -0.39
N PRO A 280 5.29 26.56 0.41
CA PRO A 280 4.93 25.17 0.64
C PRO A 280 3.59 25.01 1.38
N ARG A 281 2.84 23.97 1.03
CA ARG A 281 1.54 23.62 1.63
C ARG A 281 1.35 22.10 1.57
N TYR A 282 0.87 21.52 2.66
CA TYR A 282 0.58 20.08 2.71
C TYR A 282 -0.58 19.69 1.79
N LEU A 283 -0.55 18.47 1.27
CA LEU A 283 -1.64 17.94 0.43
C LEU A 283 -2.94 17.90 1.25
N TYR A 284 -3.99 18.57 0.75
CA TYR A 284 -5.26 18.84 1.45
C TYR A 284 -5.13 19.56 2.81
N GLY A 285 -4.01 20.26 3.07
CA GLY A 285 -3.70 20.85 4.37
C GLY A 285 -3.21 22.31 4.31
N GLU A 286 -2.65 22.76 5.43
CA GLU A 286 -2.27 24.16 5.62
C GLU A 286 -0.96 24.56 4.93
N ALA A 287 -0.78 25.87 4.73
CA ALA A 287 0.45 26.44 4.22
C ALA A 287 1.51 26.51 5.33
N VAL A 288 2.73 26.04 5.03
CA VAL A 288 3.82 25.95 6.00
C VAL A 288 4.74 27.15 5.85
N LYS A 289 5.09 27.78 6.97
CA LYS A 289 6.17 28.78 7.03
C LYS A 289 7.40 28.12 7.65
N LEU A 290 8.52 28.11 6.93
CA LEU A 290 9.83 27.68 7.41
C LEU A 290 10.84 28.81 7.19
N GLU A 291 11.66 29.08 8.20
CA GLU A 291 12.77 30.05 8.09
C GLU A 291 14.03 29.37 7.55
N ASP A 292 14.28 28.10 7.91
CA ASP A 292 15.32 27.25 7.32
C ASP A 292 14.74 26.42 6.17
N THR A 293 15.10 26.80 4.94
CA THR A 293 14.67 26.10 3.71
C THR A 293 15.36 24.76 3.49
N THR A 294 16.46 24.45 4.19
CA THR A 294 17.01 23.09 4.10
C THR A 294 15.98 22.08 4.63
N LEU A 295 15.21 22.45 5.66
CA LEU A 295 14.28 21.55 6.34
C LEU A 295 13.03 21.20 5.51
N LEU A 296 12.83 21.78 4.32
CA LEU A 296 11.65 21.56 3.48
C LEU A 296 11.27 20.07 3.32
N ARG A 297 12.22 19.23 2.84
CA ARG A 297 11.97 17.79 2.68
C ARG A 297 11.77 17.05 4.00
N ALA A 298 12.51 17.43 5.05
CA ALA A 298 12.37 16.80 6.37
C ALA A 298 11.02 17.13 7.02
N THR A 299 10.53 18.35 6.85
CA THR A 299 9.19 18.79 7.29
C THR A 299 8.09 18.03 6.54
N TYR A 300 8.20 17.91 5.21
CA TYR A 300 7.27 17.09 4.44
C TYR A 300 7.32 15.61 4.83
N ALA A 301 8.52 15.06 5.06
CA ALA A 301 8.71 13.69 5.52
C ALA A 301 7.97 13.42 6.83
N LYS A 302 8.06 14.34 7.82
CA LYS A 302 7.30 14.25 9.09
C LYS A 302 5.80 14.24 8.83
N TRP A 303 5.29 15.15 7.99
CA TRP A 303 3.87 15.21 7.67
C TRP A 303 3.37 13.98 6.89
N VAL A 304 4.18 13.40 6.00
CA VAL A 304 3.80 12.18 5.26
C VAL A 304 3.48 11.03 6.22
N ILE A 305 4.25 10.88 7.31
CA ILE A 305 4.05 9.79 8.29
C ILE A 305 3.29 10.19 9.56
N ALA A 306 2.78 11.43 9.63
CA ALA A 306 2.09 11.94 10.80
C ALA A 306 0.79 11.15 11.11
N PRO A 307 0.41 10.96 12.39
CA PRO A 307 -0.83 10.28 12.78
C PRO A 307 -2.08 10.83 12.07
N GLU A 308 -2.11 12.16 11.90
CA GLU A 308 -3.18 12.93 11.27
C GLU A 308 -3.25 12.68 9.74
N ASN A 309 -2.15 12.26 9.12
CA ASN A 309 -2.07 11.91 7.71
C ASN A 309 -2.63 10.51 7.43
N ARG A 310 -3.94 10.39 7.65
CA ARG A 310 -4.74 9.18 7.41
C ARG A 310 -4.60 8.67 5.97
N GLN A 311 -4.36 9.56 4.99
CA GLN A 311 -4.28 9.17 3.58
C GLN A 311 -3.01 8.35 3.26
N THR A 312 -1.84 8.72 3.80
CA THR A 312 -0.64 7.85 3.74
C THR A 312 -0.94 6.46 4.30
N ARG A 313 -1.58 6.40 5.48
CA ARG A 313 -1.85 5.15 6.19
C ARG A 313 -2.78 4.22 5.41
N ARG A 314 -3.83 4.77 4.79
CA ARG A 314 -4.74 4.07 3.87
C ARG A 314 -4.00 3.53 2.65
N TYR A 315 -3.20 4.37 1.99
CA TYR A 315 -2.43 3.93 0.83
C TYR A 315 -1.44 2.80 1.16
N LEU A 316 -0.70 2.92 2.26
CA LEU A 316 0.24 1.89 2.69
C LEU A 316 -0.47 0.58 3.03
N ALA A 317 -1.56 0.62 3.82
CA ALA A 317 -2.39 -0.55 4.11
C ALA A 317 -2.90 -1.23 2.82
N ASN A 318 -3.44 -0.44 1.89
CA ASN A 318 -3.92 -0.91 0.60
C ASN A 318 -2.80 -1.51 -0.28
N ARG A 319 -1.59 -0.94 -0.23
CA ARG A 319 -0.42 -1.42 -0.96
C ARG A 319 0.06 -2.76 -0.43
N PHE A 320 0.28 -2.88 0.89
CA PHE A 320 0.70 -4.16 1.49
C PHE A 320 -0.37 -5.24 1.32
N TRP A 321 -1.66 -4.89 1.44
CA TRP A 321 -2.77 -5.79 1.08
C TRP A 321 -2.65 -6.27 -0.37
N SER A 322 -2.41 -5.35 -1.33
CA SER A 322 -2.27 -5.69 -2.76
C SER A 322 -1.07 -6.59 -3.08
N PHE A 323 -0.02 -6.59 -2.24
CA PHE A 323 1.10 -7.53 -2.37
C PHE A 323 0.76 -8.95 -1.93
N ILE A 324 -0.23 -9.12 -1.03
CA ILE A 324 -0.68 -10.44 -0.57
C ILE A 324 -1.82 -10.95 -1.47
N PHE A 325 -2.86 -10.14 -1.68
CA PHE A 325 -4.06 -10.51 -2.44
C PHE A 325 -4.04 -10.10 -3.92
N GLY A 326 -2.90 -9.67 -4.46
CA GLY A 326 -2.71 -9.31 -5.87
C GLY A 326 -3.49 -8.07 -6.36
N GLN A 327 -4.43 -7.56 -5.56
CA GLN A 327 -5.28 -6.41 -5.84
C GLN A 327 -5.58 -5.67 -4.51
N GLY A 328 -5.61 -4.34 -4.54
CA GLY A 328 -5.96 -3.53 -3.39
C GLY A 328 -7.45 -3.57 -3.04
N LEU A 329 -7.78 -3.29 -1.78
CA LEU A 329 -9.15 -3.01 -1.33
C LEU A 329 -9.74 -1.82 -2.11
N GLN A 330 -8.91 -0.81 -2.40
CA GLN A 330 -9.13 0.24 -3.40
C GLN A 330 -8.20 -0.02 -4.60
N ASN A 331 -8.71 0.11 -5.83
CA ASN A 331 -7.95 -0.24 -7.04
C ASN A 331 -8.33 0.69 -8.21
N PRO A 332 -7.39 1.37 -8.90
CA PRO A 332 -5.93 1.21 -8.83
C PRO A 332 -5.32 1.56 -7.46
N VAL A 333 -4.26 0.83 -7.08
CA VAL A 333 -3.66 0.87 -5.74
C VAL A 333 -2.97 2.22 -5.46
N ASP A 334 -2.53 2.89 -6.52
CA ASP A 334 -1.88 4.21 -6.58
C ASP A 334 -2.77 5.29 -7.21
N ASP A 335 -4.09 5.12 -7.16
CA ASP A 335 -5.07 6.11 -7.60
C ASP A 335 -6.11 6.39 -6.50
N PHE A 336 -5.65 6.98 -5.41
CA PHE A 336 -6.54 7.48 -4.35
C PHE A 336 -7.14 8.83 -4.76
N ASN A 337 -8.43 8.79 -5.08
CA ASN A 337 -9.27 9.94 -5.39
C ASN A 337 -10.71 9.70 -4.89
N SER A 338 -11.52 10.75 -4.92
CA SER A 338 -12.90 10.82 -4.43
C SER A 338 -13.92 10.04 -5.27
N PHE A 339 -13.58 9.60 -6.48
CA PHE A 339 -14.44 8.81 -7.37
C PHE A 339 -14.13 7.30 -7.31
N ASN A 340 -12.94 6.92 -6.83
CA ASN A 340 -12.51 5.55 -6.61
C ASN A 340 -12.74 5.15 -5.14
N HIS A 341 -13.79 4.37 -4.87
CA HIS A 341 -14.12 3.95 -3.51
C HIS A 341 -13.56 2.55 -3.17
N PRO A 342 -13.08 2.31 -1.94
CA PRO A 342 -12.67 0.98 -1.50
C PRO A 342 -13.85 -0.01 -1.48
N THR A 343 -13.58 -1.23 -1.92
CA THR A 343 -14.51 -2.38 -1.87
C THR A 343 -14.80 -2.85 -0.45
N HIS A 344 -13.95 -2.46 0.51
CA HIS A 344 -14.05 -2.69 1.95
C HIS A 344 -13.61 -1.41 2.67
N PRO A 345 -14.46 -0.37 2.80
CA PRO A 345 -14.05 0.87 3.44
C PRO A 345 -13.60 0.63 4.87
N GLU A 346 -14.41 -0.03 5.68
CA GLU A 346 -14.17 -0.24 7.11
C GLU A 346 -12.89 -1.06 7.38
N LEU A 347 -12.60 -2.08 6.55
CA LEU A 347 -11.35 -2.84 6.60
C LEU A 347 -10.13 -1.99 6.25
N LEU A 348 -10.24 -1.14 5.22
CA LEU A 348 -9.13 -0.29 4.79
C LEU A 348 -8.75 0.71 5.88
N GLU A 349 -9.74 1.31 6.53
CA GLU A 349 -9.48 2.22 7.65
C GLU A 349 -8.94 1.47 8.87
N TYR A 350 -9.49 0.28 9.18
CA TYR A 350 -8.98 -0.56 10.27
C TYR A 350 -7.50 -0.95 10.08
N LEU A 351 -7.11 -1.38 8.88
CA LEU A 351 -5.72 -1.70 8.55
C LEU A 351 -4.81 -0.44 8.56
N ALA A 352 -5.35 0.74 8.23
CA ALA A 352 -4.62 2.00 8.31
C ALA A 352 -4.38 2.44 9.78
N ASP A 353 -5.28 2.12 10.69
CA ASP A 353 -5.12 2.37 12.13
C ASP A 353 -4.26 1.30 12.82
N GLU A 354 -4.31 0.02 12.39
CA GLU A 354 -3.34 -1.01 12.83
C GLU A 354 -1.89 -0.66 12.44
N LEU A 355 -1.66 -0.10 11.25
CA LEU A 355 -0.34 0.42 10.88
C LEU A 355 0.12 1.53 11.84
N LEU A 356 -0.76 2.43 12.27
CA LEU A 356 -0.40 3.47 13.23
C LEU A 356 -0.11 2.89 14.62
N ALA A 357 -1.00 2.04 15.14
CA ALA A 357 -0.89 1.43 16.46
C ALA A 357 0.35 0.55 16.61
N SER A 358 0.76 -0.14 15.53
CA SER A 358 1.94 -0.98 15.48
C SER A 358 3.25 -0.24 15.17
N ARG A 359 3.22 1.10 14.96
CA ARG A 359 4.34 1.87 14.40
C ARG A 359 4.90 1.24 13.11
N PHE A 360 3.99 0.89 12.22
CA PHE A 360 4.23 0.33 10.89
C PHE A 360 5.13 -0.93 10.90
N ASP A 361 5.02 -1.77 11.95
CA ASP A 361 5.65 -3.09 12.00
C ASP A 361 5.03 -4.00 10.93
N LEU A 362 5.80 -4.21 9.85
CA LEU A 362 5.39 -5.07 8.74
C LEU A 362 5.32 -6.55 9.13
N ARG A 363 6.07 -7.01 10.15
CA ARG A 363 5.96 -8.39 10.65
C ARG A 363 4.64 -8.60 11.38
N ARG A 364 4.18 -7.67 12.23
CA ARG A 364 2.82 -7.70 12.79
C ARG A 364 1.76 -7.59 11.69
N PHE A 365 1.88 -6.62 10.78
CA PHE A 365 0.89 -6.40 9.73
C PHE A 365 0.70 -7.65 8.83
N TYR A 366 1.80 -8.29 8.43
CA TYR A 366 1.73 -9.54 7.66
C TYR A 366 1.16 -10.69 8.51
N ARG A 367 1.52 -10.84 9.80
CA ARG A 367 0.94 -11.89 10.66
C ARG A 367 -0.57 -11.76 10.81
N VAL A 368 -1.09 -10.54 11.06
CA VAL A 368 -2.53 -10.25 11.15
C VAL A 368 -3.28 -10.67 9.88
N ILE A 369 -2.71 -10.42 8.70
CA ILE A 369 -3.34 -10.82 7.44
C ILE A 369 -3.19 -12.32 7.19
N LEU A 370 -1.99 -12.88 7.30
CA LEU A 370 -1.69 -14.26 6.91
C LEU A 370 -2.35 -15.31 7.82
N LYS A 371 -2.58 -14.99 9.11
CA LYS A 371 -3.28 -15.88 10.04
C LYS A 371 -4.80 -15.87 9.83
N SER A 372 -5.36 -14.89 9.11
CA SER A 372 -6.81 -14.76 8.89
C SER A 372 -7.40 -15.91 8.07
N ARG A 373 -8.63 -16.32 8.37
CA ARG A 373 -9.43 -17.28 7.58
C ARG A 373 -9.51 -16.82 6.12
N THR A 374 -9.62 -15.52 5.89
CA THR A 374 -9.61 -14.85 4.58
C THR A 374 -8.35 -15.18 3.78
N TYR A 375 -7.15 -15.09 4.37
CA TYR A 375 -5.93 -15.52 3.69
C TYR A 375 -5.84 -17.04 3.58
N GLN A 376 -6.39 -17.80 4.52
CA GLN A 376 -6.36 -19.26 4.51
C GLN A 376 -7.37 -19.94 3.55
N LEU A 377 -8.22 -19.20 2.83
CA LEU A 377 -9.14 -19.77 1.82
C LEU A 377 -8.42 -20.36 0.60
N SER A 378 -9.10 -21.23 -0.15
CA SER A 378 -8.60 -21.77 -1.42
C SER A 378 -8.72 -20.77 -2.57
N SER A 379 -7.83 -20.90 -3.55
CA SER A 379 -7.96 -20.26 -4.87
C SER A 379 -8.97 -20.99 -5.77
N SER A 380 -9.44 -22.18 -5.36
CA SER A 380 -10.48 -22.99 -6.01
C SER A 380 -11.89 -22.67 -5.46
N GLY A 381 -12.95 -22.89 -6.23
CA GLY A 381 -14.31 -22.50 -5.85
C GLY A 381 -15.30 -22.45 -7.02
N GLY A 382 -16.46 -21.81 -6.78
CA GLY A 382 -17.63 -21.70 -7.68
C GLY A 382 -17.38 -21.08 -9.07
N SER A 383 -18.42 -21.01 -9.90
CA SER A 383 -18.33 -20.78 -11.35
C SER A 383 -17.58 -19.50 -11.78
N ARG A 384 -17.18 -19.44 -13.06
CA ARG A 384 -16.57 -18.23 -13.65
C ARG A 384 -17.45 -16.97 -13.60
N LYS A 385 -18.76 -17.07 -13.33
CA LYS A 385 -19.64 -15.89 -13.19
C LYS A 385 -19.33 -15.11 -11.91
N ASP A 386 -18.88 -15.81 -10.87
CA ASP A 386 -18.64 -15.28 -9.53
C ASP A 386 -17.29 -14.53 -9.46
N ALA A 387 -16.41 -14.78 -10.45
CA ALA A 387 -15.08 -14.19 -10.58
C ALA A 387 -15.04 -12.71 -11.02
N LYS A 388 -16.18 -12.01 -11.04
CA LYS A 388 -16.26 -10.54 -11.25
C LYS A 388 -16.18 -9.73 -9.96
N ALA A 389 -16.33 -10.36 -8.78
CA ALA A 389 -16.23 -9.67 -7.50
C ALA A 389 -14.75 -9.33 -7.19
N PRO A 390 -14.33 -8.05 -7.03
CA PRO A 390 -12.92 -7.66 -7.19
C PRO A 390 -11.88 -8.24 -6.22
N VAL A 391 -12.31 -8.81 -5.08
CA VAL A 391 -11.41 -9.40 -4.05
C VAL A 391 -12.00 -10.69 -3.43
N ARG A 392 -13.27 -11.04 -3.72
CA ARG A 392 -14.14 -11.63 -2.67
C ARG A 392 -14.35 -13.14 -2.64
N ALA A 393 -14.01 -13.95 -3.64
CA ALA A 393 -14.38 -15.38 -3.62
C ALA A 393 -13.21 -16.35 -3.34
N ARG A 394 -11.97 -15.93 -3.62
CA ARG A 394 -10.78 -16.78 -3.79
C ARG A 394 -9.52 -15.95 -3.56
N THR A 395 -8.45 -16.53 -3.03
CA THR A 395 -7.11 -15.94 -3.13
C THR A 395 -6.60 -16.04 -4.58
N PRO A 396 -5.76 -15.11 -5.11
CA PRO A 396 -5.30 -15.21 -6.49
C PRO A 396 -4.28 -16.34 -6.69
N LYS A 397 -4.43 -17.06 -7.79
CA LYS A 397 -3.43 -18.05 -8.22
C LYS A 397 -2.23 -17.36 -8.87
N ARG A 398 -1.18 -17.07 -8.09
CA ARG A 398 0.14 -16.66 -8.64
C ARG A 398 0.59 -17.71 -9.69
N PRO A 399 0.99 -17.30 -10.91
CA PRO A 399 1.53 -18.24 -11.89
C PRO A 399 2.82 -18.88 -11.37
N ARG A 400 3.16 -20.07 -11.87
CA ARG A 400 4.51 -20.62 -11.65
C ARG A 400 5.52 -19.70 -12.35
N PRO A 401 6.68 -19.39 -11.75
CA PRO A 401 7.79 -18.80 -12.49
C PRO A 401 8.07 -19.67 -13.72
N GLY A 402 8.12 -19.04 -14.90
CA GLY A 402 8.31 -19.75 -16.15
C GLY A 402 9.71 -20.32 -16.24
N ILE A 403 9.85 -21.64 -16.08
CA ILE A 403 11.05 -22.35 -16.56
C ILE A 403 10.93 -22.38 -18.09
N THR A 404 11.33 -21.30 -18.74
CA THR A 404 11.50 -21.25 -20.19
C THR A 404 12.67 -22.17 -20.54
N PRO A 405 12.46 -23.30 -21.25
CA PRO A 405 13.58 -24.14 -21.65
C PRO A 405 14.46 -23.35 -22.62
N PRO A 406 15.80 -23.52 -22.61
CA PRO A 406 16.65 -22.90 -23.60
C PRO A 406 16.24 -23.43 -24.99
N THR A 407 15.74 -22.54 -25.83
CA THR A 407 15.38 -22.86 -27.21
C THR A 407 16.64 -23.28 -27.95
N ARG A 408 16.76 -24.57 -28.30
CA ARG A 408 17.80 -25.04 -29.22
C ARG A 408 17.65 -24.27 -30.54
N SER A 409 18.62 -23.43 -30.86
CA SER A 409 18.81 -22.94 -32.22
C SER A 409 19.05 -24.13 -33.13
N GLY A 410 18.12 -24.37 -34.06
CA GLY A 410 18.34 -25.32 -35.14
C GLY A 410 19.49 -24.86 -36.05
N SER A 411 20.17 -25.84 -36.63
CA SER A 411 21.18 -25.67 -37.70
C SER A 411 20.54 -25.22 -39.00
#